data_AF-A0A847HR93-F1
#
_entry.id   AF-A0A847HR93-F1
#
_cell.length_a   1.000
_cell.length_b   1.000
_cell.length_c   1.000
_cell.angle_alpha   90.00
_cell.angle_beta   90.00
_cell.angle_gamma   90.00
#
_symmetry.space_group_name_H-M   'P 1'
#
loop_
_entity.id
_entity.type
_entity.pdbx_description
1 polymer ?
#
loop_
_entity_poly.entity_id
_entity_poly.type
_entity_poly.pdbx_seq_one_letter_code
_entity_poly.pdbx_strand_id
1 'polypeptide(L)'
;MRLSSLDLHTVALGTAGIMVVVVAWQALTEAPIPNAQPPEPIQACIGEPIIVDYEYGGSMMDPWECEVQCKDGIQRYIYYTNGKATQCELLPGCLDWGEDKGILCDPPAQTPV
;
A
#
# COMPACT_ATOMS: atom_id res chain seq x y z
N MET A 1 -2.46 34.55 -35.18
CA MET A 1 -3.02 33.30 -35.73
C MET A 1 -4.29 32.97 -34.95
N ARG A 2 -5.48 33.08 -35.56
CA ARG A 2 -6.72 32.56 -34.97
C ARG A 2 -6.85 31.12 -35.46
N LEU A 3 -6.71 30.13 -34.58
CA LEU A 3 -7.17 28.78 -34.93
C LEU A 3 -8.68 28.88 -35.20
N SER A 4 -9.12 28.32 -36.33
CA SER A 4 -10.55 28.29 -36.63
C SER A 4 -11.24 27.33 -35.66
N SER A 5 -12.53 27.55 -35.39
CA SER A 5 -13.29 26.62 -34.54
C SER A 5 -13.30 25.19 -35.11
N LEU A 6 -13.16 25.03 -36.43
CA LEU A 6 -12.99 23.72 -37.07
C LEU A 6 -11.69 23.03 -36.65
N ASP A 7 -10.57 23.76 -36.60
CA ASP A 7 -9.26 23.21 -36.22
C ASP A 7 -9.24 22.71 -34.78
N LEU A 8 -9.95 23.41 -33.87
CA LEU A 8 -10.04 23.02 -32.47
C LEU A 8 -10.81 21.70 -32.27
N HIS A 9 -11.91 21.49 -33.01
CA HIS A 9 -12.68 20.24 -32.91
C HIS A 9 -11.91 19.05 -33.51
N THR A 10 -11.21 19.25 -34.62
CA THR A 10 -10.38 18.20 -35.23
C THR A 10 -9.22 17.80 -34.32
N VAL A 11 -8.56 18.77 -33.69
CA VAL A 11 -7.50 18.50 -32.71
C VAL A 11 -8.08 17.80 -31.48
N ALA A 12 -9.22 18.26 -30.95
CA ALA A 12 -9.86 17.65 -29.78
C ALA A 12 -10.28 16.19 -30.05
N LEU A 13 -10.94 15.92 -31.17
CA LEU A 13 -11.34 14.55 -31.56
C LEU A 13 -10.13 13.65 -31.80
N GLY A 14 -9.06 14.18 -32.40
CA GLY A 14 -7.80 13.47 -32.59
C GLY A 14 -7.16 13.07 -31.25
N THR A 15 -7.07 14.02 -30.31
CA THR A 15 -6.52 13.75 -28.96
C THR A 15 -7.35 12.74 -28.18
N ALA A 16 -8.68 12.85 -28.24
CA ALA A 16 -9.59 11.89 -27.60
C ALA A 16 -9.42 10.48 -28.18
N GLY A 17 -9.32 10.36 -29.51
CA GLY A 17 -9.07 9.09 -30.17
C GLY A 17 -7.76 8.44 -29.74
N ILE A 18 -6.68 9.22 -29.65
CA ILE A 18 -5.37 8.72 -29.17
C ILE A 18 -5.47 8.24 -27.72
N MET A 19 -6.13 8.99 -26.84
CA MET A 19 -6.33 8.58 -25.43
C MET A 19 -7.08 7.24 -25.32
N VAL A 20 -8.16 7.06 -26.10
CA VAL A 20 -8.92 5.81 -26.11
C VAL A 20 -8.06 4.63 -26.55
N VAL A 21 -7.24 4.80 -27.60
CA VAL A 21 -6.34 3.74 -28.08
C VAL A 21 -5.31 3.37 -27.02
N VAL A 22 -4.70 4.37 -26.37
CA VAL A 22 -3.69 4.12 -25.33
C VAL A 22 -4.30 3.39 -24.13
N VAL A 23 -5.47 3.82 -23.65
CA VAL A 23 -6.15 3.18 -22.51
C VAL A 23 -6.56 1.75 -22.86
N ALA A 24 -7.09 1.52 -24.07
CA ALA A 24 -7.44 0.17 -24.53
C ALA A 24 -6.20 -0.73 -24.61
N TRP A 25 -5.07 -0.19 -25.09
CA TRP A 25 -3.81 -0.93 -25.13
C TRP A 25 -3.31 -1.29 -23.73
N GLN A 26 -3.31 -0.34 -22.80
CA GLN A 26 -2.94 -0.58 -21.39
C GLN A 26 -3.82 -1.66 -20.76
N ALA A 27 -5.14 -1.54 -20.91
CA ALA A 27 -6.09 -2.52 -20.35
C ALA A 27 -5.90 -3.95 -20.90
N LEU A 28 -5.39 -4.11 -22.11
CA LEU A 28 -5.18 -5.40 -22.75
C LEU A 28 -3.77 -5.98 -22.56
N THR A 29 -2.79 -5.15 -22.20
CA THR A 29 -1.37 -5.54 -22.17
C THR A 29 -0.72 -5.45 -20.80
N GLU A 30 -1.33 -4.73 -19.86
CA GLU A 30 -0.84 -4.72 -18.48
C GLU A 30 -1.02 -6.10 -17.86
N ALA A 31 0.07 -6.59 -17.25
CA ALA A 31 0.03 -7.82 -16.50
C ALA A 31 -0.96 -7.66 -15.33
N PRO A 32 -1.76 -8.70 -15.01
CA PRO A 32 -2.66 -8.64 -13.87
C PRO A 32 -1.85 -8.31 -12.62
N ILE A 33 -2.23 -7.21 -11.94
CA ILE A 33 -1.70 -6.89 -10.62
C ILE A 33 -2.08 -8.07 -9.72
N PRO A 34 -1.12 -8.75 -9.07
CA PRO A 34 -1.43 -9.85 -8.18
C PRO A 34 -2.48 -9.40 -7.17
N ASN A 35 -3.63 -10.07 -7.15
CA ASN A 35 -4.60 -9.84 -6.09
C ASN A 35 -3.92 -10.11 -4.76
N ALA A 36 -4.01 -9.14 -3.85
CA ALA A 36 -3.68 -9.31 -2.45
C ALA A 36 -4.29 -10.63 -1.96
N GLN A 37 -3.45 -11.59 -1.57
CA GLN A 37 -3.94 -12.83 -0.99
C GLN A 37 -4.80 -12.54 0.25
N PRO A 38 -5.89 -13.30 0.47
CA PRO A 38 -6.69 -13.17 1.68
C PRO A 38 -5.79 -13.35 2.92
N PRO A 39 -6.10 -12.68 4.05
CA PRO A 39 -5.30 -12.78 5.26
C PRO A 39 -5.04 -14.24 5.61
N GLU A 40 -3.77 -14.59 5.73
CA GLU A 40 -3.37 -15.83 6.38
C GLU A 40 -3.93 -15.87 7.82
N PRO A 41 -4.16 -17.06 8.41
CA PRO A 41 -4.48 -17.18 9.83
C PRO A 41 -3.49 -16.35 10.66
N ILE A 42 -3.94 -15.66 11.72
CA ILE A 42 -3.09 -14.79 12.57
C ILE A 42 -1.72 -15.45 12.78
N GLN A 43 -0.71 -14.90 12.11
CA GLN A 43 0.66 -15.41 12.15
C GLN A 43 1.46 -14.64 13.19
N ALA A 44 2.59 -15.20 13.61
CA ALA A 44 3.56 -14.45 14.40
C ALA A 44 4.04 -13.22 13.61
N CYS A 45 4.11 -12.05 14.26
CA CYS A 45 4.68 -10.85 13.65
C CYS A 45 6.16 -11.10 13.33
N ILE A 46 6.60 -10.62 12.17
CA ILE A 46 7.96 -10.79 11.67
C ILE A 46 8.72 -9.49 11.84
N GLY A 47 9.92 -9.56 12.42
CA GLY A 47 10.84 -8.43 12.51
C GLY A 47 10.87 -7.75 13.87
N GLU A 48 11.40 -6.53 13.91
CA GLU A 48 11.48 -5.71 15.13
C GLU A 48 10.18 -4.91 15.36
N PRO A 49 9.73 -4.76 16.62
CA PRO A 49 8.59 -3.92 16.93
C PRO A 49 8.89 -2.44 16.68
N ILE A 50 7.93 -1.74 16.08
CA ILE A 50 7.76 -0.29 16.14
C ILE A 50 6.70 -0.04 17.20
N ILE A 51 7.10 0.47 18.36
CA ILE A 51 6.17 0.77 19.45
C ILE A 51 5.59 2.16 19.19
N VAL A 52 4.28 2.23 18.99
CA VAL A 52 3.55 3.49 18.77
C VAL A 52 2.79 3.90 20.04
N ASP A 53 2.51 5.20 20.19
CA ASP A 53 1.89 5.79 21.38
C ASP A 53 0.35 5.88 21.30
N TYR A 54 -0.25 5.32 20.25
CA TYR A 54 -1.69 5.26 20.03
C TYR A 54 -2.21 3.82 19.97
N GLU A 55 -3.54 3.69 20.03
CA GLU A 55 -4.23 2.40 19.97
C GLU A 55 -4.57 2.02 18.52
N TYR A 56 -4.57 0.72 18.21
CA TYR A 56 -5.07 0.26 16.92
C TYR A 56 -6.59 0.48 16.80
N GLY A 57 -6.98 1.36 15.87
CA GLY A 57 -8.37 1.80 15.64
C GLY A 57 -9.20 0.92 14.70
N GLY A 58 -8.60 -0.07 14.03
CA GLY A 58 -9.32 -0.98 13.12
C GLY A 58 -9.59 -0.43 11.71
N SER A 59 -9.05 0.74 11.38
CA SER A 59 -9.09 1.33 10.05
C SER A 59 -7.68 1.85 9.69
N MET A 60 -7.45 2.11 8.40
CA MET A 60 -6.33 2.93 7.93
C MET A 60 -6.33 4.23 8.74
N MET A 61 -5.44 4.33 9.70
CA MET A 61 -5.25 5.52 10.52
C MET A 61 -3.84 5.96 10.18
N ASP A 62 -3.66 6.90 9.23
CA ASP A 62 -2.32 7.45 8.94
C ASP A 62 -1.59 7.72 10.26
N PRO A 63 -0.56 6.91 10.58
CA PRO A 63 0.78 7.20 10.10
C PRO A 63 1.48 6.02 9.40
N TRP A 64 2.37 6.37 8.46
CA TRP A 64 3.26 5.42 7.76
C TRP A 64 4.44 4.95 8.60
N GLU A 65 4.16 4.28 9.71
CA GLU A 65 5.18 3.84 10.66
C GLU A 65 6.18 2.87 10.03
N CYS A 66 5.74 2.06 9.07
CA CYS A 66 6.59 1.13 8.35
C CYS A 66 7.60 1.82 7.40
N GLU A 67 7.54 3.15 7.17
CA GLU A 67 8.52 3.88 6.34
C GLU A 67 9.95 3.76 6.87
N VAL A 68 10.12 3.58 8.20
CA VAL A 68 11.45 3.41 8.79
C VAL A 68 12.20 2.20 8.22
N GLN A 69 11.47 1.13 7.84
CA GLN A 69 12.08 -0.06 7.24
C GLN A 69 12.71 0.25 5.88
N CYS A 70 12.16 1.23 5.15
CA CYS A 70 12.71 1.70 3.89
C CYS A 70 14.07 2.41 4.08
N LYS A 71 14.30 2.99 5.27
CA LYS A 71 15.54 3.72 5.60
C LYS A 71 16.64 2.80 6.09
N ASP A 72 16.30 1.81 6.91
CA ASP A 72 17.28 0.92 7.55
C ASP A 72 17.40 -0.48 6.92
N GLY A 73 16.43 -0.88 6.08
CA GLY A 73 16.40 -2.21 5.47
C GLY A 73 16.13 -3.35 6.46
N ILE A 74 15.51 -3.06 7.61
CA ILE A 74 15.21 -4.02 8.68
C ILE A 74 13.72 -4.33 8.66
N GLN A 75 13.33 -5.60 8.59
CA GLN A 75 11.92 -6.00 8.65
C GLN A 75 11.30 -5.58 9.99
N ARG A 76 10.12 -4.96 9.95
CA ARG A 76 9.41 -4.47 11.14
C ARG A 76 7.93 -4.90 11.18
N TYR A 77 7.31 -4.67 12.34
CA TYR A 77 5.86 -4.70 12.57
C TYR A 77 5.46 -3.58 13.55
N ILE A 78 4.19 -3.17 13.57
CA ILE A 78 3.70 -2.11 14.47
C ILE A 78 3.12 -2.76 15.73
N TYR A 79 3.49 -2.25 16.91
CA TYR A 79 2.96 -2.66 18.21
C TYR A 79 2.26 -1.49 18.90
N TYR A 80 0.95 -1.66 19.12
CA TYR A 80 0.07 -0.60 19.64
C TYR A 80 -0.06 -0.68 21.16
N THR A 81 -0.42 0.45 21.77
CA THR A 81 -0.60 0.56 23.23
C THR A 81 -1.69 -0.36 23.81
N ASN A 82 -2.67 -0.77 23.00
CA ASN A 82 -3.71 -1.73 23.38
C ASN A 82 -3.29 -3.21 23.21
N GLY A 83 -1.99 -3.46 23.00
CA GLY A 83 -1.41 -4.80 22.91
C GLY A 83 -1.65 -5.52 21.59
N LYS A 84 -2.30 -4.88 20.62
CA LYS A 84 -2.46 -5.39 19.26
C LYS A 84 -1.18 -5.14 18.44
N ALA A 85 -1.04 -5.85 17.33
CA ALA A 85 0.04 -5.63 16.38
C ALA A 85 -0.44 -5.85 14.93
N THR A 86 0.15 -5.10 13.99
CA THR A 86 -0.08 -5.25 12.55
C THR A 86 1.26 -5.44 11.83
N GLN A 87 1.24 -6.22 10.75
CA GLN A 87 2.45 -6.56 9.98
C GLN A 87 2.77 -5.46 8.97
N CYS A 88 4.00 -4.94 8.97
CA CYS A 88 4.49 -4.14 7.84
C CYS A 88 4.65 -5.03 6.61
N GLU A 89 4.59 -4.44 5.41
CA GLU A 89 4.94 -5.17 4.18
C GLU A 89 6.33 -5.81 4.27
N LEU A 90 6.49 -6.98 3.66
CA LEU A 90 7.80 -7.64 3.60
C LEU A 90 8.76 -6.86 2.70
N LEU A 91 10.02 -6.75 3.11
CA LEU A 91 11.06 -6.12 2.28
C LEU A 91 11.09 -6.75 0.86
N PRO A 92 11.22 -5.94 -0.19
CA PRO A 92 11.59 -4.51 -0.19
C PRO A 92 10.43 -3.52 0.01
N GLY A 93 9.23 -3.99 0.33
CA GLY A 93 8.09 -3.12 0.64
C GLY A 93 8.30 -2.30 1.91
N CYS A 94 7.56 -1.20 2.05
CA CYS A 94 7.59 -0.37 3.26
C CYS A 94 6.25 0.25 3.68
N LEU A 95 5.15 -0.36 3.25
CA LEU A 95 3.80 0.06 3.58
C LEU A 95 3.29 -0.62 4.87
N ASP A 96 2.31 0.01 5.53
CA ASP A 96 1.59 -0.55 6.69
C ASP A 96 0.53 -1.57 6.26
N TRP A 97 0.93 -2.51 5.40
CA TRP A 97 0.06 -3.48 4.71
C TRP A 97 -0.95 -4.17 5.63
N GLY A 98 -0.53 -4.57 6.83
CA GLY A 98 -1.40 -5.22 7.80
C GLY A 98 -2.43 -4.27 8.38
N GLU A 99 -2.03 -3.03 8.67
CA GLU A 99 -2.93 -1.98 9.16
C GLU A 99 -3.95 -1.61 8.09
N ASP A 100 -3.51 -1.33 6.86
CA ASP A 100 -4.33 -0.97 5.71
C ASP A 100 -5.42 -2.02 5.42
N LYS A 101 -5.15 -3.28 5.73
CA LYS A 101 -6.04 -4.42 5.47
C LYS A 101 -6.82 -4.89 6.67
N GLY A 102 -6.64 -4.28 7.84
CA GLY A 102 -7.31 -4.73 9.05
C GLY A 102 -6.75 -6.03 9.63
N ILE A 103 -5.54 -6.44 9.26
CA ILE A 103 -4.94 -7.75 9.56
C ILE A 103 -4.00 -7.65 10.75
N LEU A 104 -4.33 -8.37 11.81
CA LEU A 104 -3.51 -8.48 13.02
C LEU A 104 -2.50 -9.63 12.93
N CYS A 105 -1.38 -9.46 13.63
CA CYS A 105 -0.39 -10.52 13.89
C CYS A 105 -0.15 -10.67 15.40
N ASP A 106 0.35 -11.82 15.81
CA ASP A 106 0.73 -12.08 17.21
C ASP A 106 2.19 -11.69 17.44
N PRO A 107 2.51 -10.70 18.29
CA PRO A 107 3.89 -10.35 18.56
C PRO A 107 4.63 -11.55 19.20
N PRO A 108 5.91 -11.79 18.87
CA PRO A 108 6.67 -12.86 19.48
C PRO A 108 6.66 -12.70 21.00
N ALA A 109 6.47 -13.82 21.72
CA ALA A 109 6.45 -13.82 23.17
C ALA A 109 7.73 -13.15 23.69
N GLN A 110 7.58 -11.97 24.30
CA GLN A 110 8.71 -11.28 24.91
C GLN A 110 9.29 -12.22 25.96
N THR A 111 10.49 -12.72 25.72
CA THR A 111 11.24 -13.41 26.78
C THR A 111 11.58 -12.31 27.78
N PRO A 112 11.15 -12.39 29.06
CA PRO A 112 11.55 -11.40 30.04
C PRO A 112 13.08 -11.37 30.09
N VAL A 113 13.68 -10.21 29.82
CA VAL A 113 15.11 -9.95 30.04
C VAL A 113 15.37 -9.74 31.52
#